data_AF-A0A356G6U0-F1
#
_entry.id   AF-A0A356G6U0-F1
#
_cell.length_a   1.000
_cell.length_b   1.000
_cell.length_c   1.000
_cell.angle_alpha   90.00
_cell.angle_beta   90.00
_cell.angle_gamma   90.00
#
_symmetry.space_group_name_H-M   'P 1'
#
loop_
_entity.id
_entity.type
_entity.pdbx_description
1 polymer ?
#
loop_
_entity_poly.entity_id
_entity_poly.type
_entity_poly.pdbx_seq_one_letter_code
_entity_poly.pdbx_strand_id
1 'polypeptide(L)'
;VTCQNERSQLQNKAFAMKILKSRLYEMELEKRAAELDELRGPKHDIGFGNQIRSYVLYPYQLVKDLRTGVETGNVESVLDDGDLDRFVVGYHRWVVGGGGAS
;
A
#
# COMPACT_ATOMS: atom_id res chain seq x y z
N VAL A 1 -36.57 -27.13 -44.99
CA VAL A 1 -35.27 -26.59 -44.51
C VAL A 1 -35.20 -26.84 -43.02
N THR A 2 -34.41 -27.83 -42.59
CA THR A 2 -34.35 -28.27 -41.18
C THR A 2 -33.25 -27.53 -40.43
N CYS A 3 -33.59 -26.89 -39.32
CA CYS A 3 -32.67 -26.07 -38.54
C CYS A 3 -31.61 -26.94 -37.83
N GLN A 4 -30.37 -26.92 -38.31
CA GLN A 4 -29.21 -27.51 -37.62
C GLN A 4 -28.35 -26.48 -36.84
N ASN A 5 -28.83 -25.24 -36.66
CA ASN A 5 -28.01 -24.13 -36.13
C ASN A 5 -27.93 -24.04 -34.59
N GLU A 6 -28.82 -24.69 -33.85
CA GLU A 6 -29.05 -24.36 -32.43
C GLU A 6 -27.89 -24.76 -31.50
N ARG A 7 -27.17 -25.85 -31.81
CA ARG A 7 -26.03 -26.30 -30.99
C ARG A 7 -24.89 -25.27 -30.98
N SER A 8 -24.52 -24.75 -32.16
CA SER A 8 -23.41 -23.79 -32.28
C SER A 8 -23.79 -22.43 -31.71
N GLN A 9 -24.99 -21.89 -31.98
CA GLN A 9 -25.35 -20.56 -31.48
C GLN A 9 -25.39 -20.51 -29.94
N LEU A 10 -25.93 -21.55 -29.28
CA LEU A 10 -25.99 -21.61 -27.83
C LEU A 10 -24.59 -21.79 -27.20
N GLN A 11 -23.74 -22.62 -27.81
CA GLN A 11 -22.35 -22.81 -27.40
C GLN A 11 -21.51 -21.55 -27.59
N ASN A 12 -21.64 -20.86 -28.72
CA ASN A 12 -20.98 -19.59 -29.00
C ASN A 12 -21.40 -18.51 -28.00
N LYS A 13 -22.70 -18.44 -27.66
CA LYS A 13 -23.22 -17.53 -26.62
C LYS A 13 -22.64 -17.87 -25.24
N ALA A 14 -22.58 -19.15 -24.86
CA ALA A 14 -22.00 -19.57 -23.59
C ALA A 14 -20.48 -19.25 -23.51
N PHE A 15 -19.75 -19.48 -24.61
CA PHE A 15 -18.32 -19.19 -24.71
C PHE A 15 -18.04 -17.68 -24.67
N ALA A 16 -18.80 -16.88 -25.42
CA ALA A 16 -18.72 -15.42 -25.38
C ALA A 16 -19.03 -14.87 -23.98
N MET A 17 -20.04 -15.40 -23.29
CA MET A 17 -20.34 -15.02 -21.89
C MET A 17 -19.23 -15.43 -20.91
N LYS A 18 -18.51 -16.53 -21.16
CA LYS A 18 -17.34 -16.93 -20.35
C LYS A 18 -16.19 -15.93 -20.52
N ILE A 19 -15.87 -15.54 -21.75
CA ILE A 19 -14.84 -14.54 -22.07
C ILE A 19 -15.22 -13.15 -21.53
N LEU A 20 -16.49 -12.76 -21.68
CA LEU A 20 -16.98 -11.48 -21.14
C LEU A 20 -16.83 -11.43 -19.61
N LYS A 21 -17.16 -12.52 -18.91
CA LYS A 21 -16.98 -12.62 -17.46
C LYS A 21 -15.51 -12.55 -17.03
N SER A 22 -14.58 -13.20 -17.75
CA SER A 22 -13.15 -13.12 -17.40
C SER A 22 -12.61 -11.70 -17.60
N ARG A 23 -12.93 -11.05 -18.74
CA ARG A 23 -12.51 -9.66 -19.01
C ARG A 23 -13.09 -8.65 -18.02
N LEU A 24 -14.35 -8.81 -17.63
CA LEU A 24 -14.96 -7.95 -16.60
C LEU A 24 -14.31 -8.15 -15.23
N TYR A 25 -13.90 -9.38 -14.90
CA TYR A 25 -13.17 -9.68 -13.67
C TYR A 25 -11.74 -9.13 -13.69
N GLU A 26 -11.03 -9.23 -14.81
CA GLU A 26 -9.71 -8.62 -15.03
C GLU A 26 -9.79 -7.09 -14.86
N MET A 27 -10.75 -6.42 -15.53
CA MET A 27 -10.97 -4.98 -15.41
C MET A 27 -11.32 -4.54 -13.98
N GLU A 28 -12.08 -5.35 -13.24
CA GLU A 28 -12.41 -5.08 -11.84
C GLU A 28 -11.21 -5.26 -10.90
N LEU A 29 -10.34 -6.24 -11.17
CA LEU A 29 -9.06 -6.39 -10.47
C LEU A 29 -8.12 -5.21 -10.74
N GLU A 30 -8.02 -4.76 -11.99
CA GLU A 30 -7.20 -3.60 -12.38
C GLU A 30 -7.67 -2.32 -11.67
N LYS A 31 -8.98 -2.07 -11.59
CA LYS A 31 -9.54 -0.94 -10.85
C LYS A 31 -9.17 -0.98 -9.37
N ARG A 32 -9.37 -2.12 -8.69
CA ARG A 32 -9.01 -2.29 -7.28
C ARG A 32 -7.49 -2.16 -7.06
N ALA A 33 -6.68 -2.62 -8.00
CA ALA A 33 -5.23 -2.43 -7.95
C ALA A 33 -4.86 -0.94 -8.07
N ALA A 34 -5.53 -0.19 -8.95
CA ALA A 34 -5.33 1.26 -9.10
C ALA A 34 -5.79 2.04 -7.85
N GLU A 35 -6.97 1.74 -7.30
CA GLU A 35 -7.48 2.32 -6.04
C GLU A 35 -6.51 2.06 -4.87
N LEU A 36 -5.95 0.85 -4.78
CA LEU A 36 -4.94 0.50 -3.78
C LEU A 36 -3.58 1.18 -4.02
N ASP A 37 -3.23 1.49 -5.27
CA ASP A 37 -2.00 2.23 -5.57
C ASP A 37 -2.13 3.72 -5.23
N GLU A 38 -3.28 4.32 -5.55
CA GLU A 38 -3.64 5.68 -5.14
C GLU A 38 -3.63 5.81 -3.60
N LEU A 39 -4.25 4.86 -2.89
CA LEU A 39 -4.26 4.84 -1.42
C LEU A 39 -2.86 4.64 -0.80
N ARG A 40 -1.96 3.92 -1.47
CA ARG A 40 -0.56 3.74 -1.04
C ARG A 40 0.28 5.01 -1.25
N GLY A 41 -0.17 5.92 -2.11
CA GLY A 41 0.56 7.13 -2.46
C GLY A 41 1.81 6.85 -3.31
N PRO A 42 2.64 7.88 -3.56
CA PRO A 42 3.85 7.74 -4.36
C PRO A 42 4.80 6.72 -3.73
N LYS A 43 5.12 5.65 -4.48
CA LYS A 43 6.18 4.71 -4.10
C LYS A 43 7.53 5.41 -4.22
N HIS A 44 8.05 5.89 -3.09
CA HIS A 44 9.41 6.39 -3.03
C HIS A 44 10.40 5.24 -3.20
N ASP A 45 11.41 5.42 -4.06
CA ASP A 45 12.43 4.40 -4.33
C ASP A 45 13.15 3.93 -3.05
N ILE A 46 13.48 2.65 -2.98
CA ILE A 46 14.23 2.05 -1.87
C ILE A 46 15.73 2.39 -2.03
N GLY A 47 16.04 3.68 -1.90
CA GLY A 47 17.40 4.22 -1.91
C GLY A 47 17.85 4.68 -0.52
N PHE A 48 19.17 4.84 -0.36
CA PHE A 48 19.81 5.21 0.92
C PHE A 48 19.35 6.55 1.53
N GLY A 49 18.60 7.39 0.80
CA GLY A 49 18.02 8.64 1.31
C GLY A 49 16.55 8.55 1.75
N ASN A 50 15.85 7.45 1.50
CA ASN A 50 14.39 7.32 1.71
C ASN A 50 14.05 6.63 3.06
N GLN A 51 14.77 6.95 4.12
CA GLN A 51 14.53 6.38 5.45
C GLN A 51 13.65 7.32 6.28
N ILE A 52 12.50 6.84 6.75
CA ILE A 52 11.61 7.64 7.62
C ILE A 52 12.09 7.74 9.07
N ARG A 53 12.88 6.77 9.54
CA ARG A 53 13.33 6.67 10.93
C ARG A 53 14.66 5.94 11.04
N SER A 54 15.63 6.58 11.69
CA SER A 54 16.93 5.99 12.01
C SER A 54 16.88 5.27 13.35
N TYR A 55 17.52 4.11 13.42
CA TYR A 55 17.69 3.29 14.62
C TYR A 55 19.19 3.05 14.81
N VAL A 56 19.79 3.73 15.78
CA VAL A 56 21.20 3.59 16.15
C VAL A 56 21.27 2.82 17.46
N LEU A 57 21.97 1.69 17.46
CA LEU A 57 22.16 0.81 18.62
C LEU A 57 23.54 0.98 19.28
N TYR A 58 24.52 1.44 18.49
CA TYR A 58 25.91 1.65 18.89
C TYR A 58 26.54 2.75 18.01
N PRO A 59 27.41 3.64 18.53
CA PRO A 59 27.98 3.69 19.88
C PRO A 59 27.04 4.29 20.94
N TYR A 60 25.88 4.81 20.55
CA TYR A 60 24.82 5.29 21.42
C TYR A 60 23.49 4.69 21.00
N GLN A 61 22.56 4.58 21.94
CA GLN A 61 21.19 4.16 21.69
C GLN A 61 20.34 5.39 21.34
N LEU A 62 19.83 5.45 20.10
CA LEU A 62 18.96 6.52 19.61
C LEU A 62 18.00 5.99 18.54
N VAL A 63 16.69 6.18 18.71
CA VAL A 63 15.73 6.08 17.59
C VAL A 63 15.20 7.46 17.27
N LYS A 64 15.26 7.90 16.01
CA LYS A 64 14.84 9.23 15.55
C LYS A 64 14.01 9.17 14.28
N ASP A 65 12.78 9.66 14.32
CA ASP A 65 11.92 9.80 13.12
C ASP A 65 12.29 11.09 12.38
N LEU A 66 12.79 10.95 11.16
CA LEU A 66 13.41 12.04 10.41
C LEU A 66 12.38 13.03 9.84
N ARG A 67 11.11 12.65 9.78
CA ARG A 67 10.01 13.51 9.31
C ARG A 67 9.53 14.44 10.43
N THR A 68 9.41 13.90 11.64
CA THR A 68 8.79 14.59 12.78
C THR A 68 9.79 15.17 13.77
N GLY A 69 11.05 14.74 13.72
CA GLY A 69 12.10 15.10 14.67
C GLY A 69 12.00 14.39 16.04
N VAL A 70 10.97 13.56 16.26
CA VAL A 70 10.76 12.84 17.52
C VAL A 70 11.83 11.77 17.72
N GLU A 71 12.46 11.74 18.90
CA GLU A 71 13.53 10.80 19.24
C GLU A 71 13.38 10.14 20.62
N THR A 72 14.11 9.04 20.86
CA THR A 72 14.25 8.36 22.16
C THR A 72 15.69 7.92 22.37
N GLY A 73 16.14 7.87 23.62
CA GLY A 73 17.32 7.09 24.03
C GLY A 73 16.99 5.65 24.39
N ASN A 74 15.75 5.34 24.83
CA ASN A 74 15.33 3.98 25.15
C ASN A 74 14.98 3.23 23.86
N VAL A 75 15.97 2.59 23.24
CA VAL A 75 15.80 1.83 21.99
C VAL A 75 15.12 0.47 22.24
N GLU A 76 15.42 -0.15 23.38
CA GLU A 76 14.92 -1.47 23.78
C GLU A 76 13.39 -1.48 23.85
N SER A 77 12.78 -0.50 24.52
CA SER A 77 11.31 -0.37 24.56
C SER A 77 10.65 -0.16 23.21
N VAL A 78 11.36 0.36 22.20
CA VAL A 78 10.83 0.58 20.85
C VAL A 78 10.94 -0.68 19.98
N LEU A 79 11.95 -1.51 20.20
CA LEU A 79 12.20 -2.72 19.41
C LEU A 79 11.52 -3.96 20.01
N ASP A 80 11.58 -4.12 21.33
CA ASP A 80 11.15 -5.34 22.02
C ASP A 80 9.74 -5.20 22.60
N ASP A 81 9.44 -4.10 23.32
CA ASP A 81 8.09 -3.82 23.86
C ASP A 81 7.16 -3.17 22.81
N GLY A 82 7.71 -2.64 21.72
CA GLY A 82 6.95 -2.02 20.63
C GLY A 82 6.38 -0.62 20.93
N ASP A 83 6.98 0.15 21.86
CA ASP A 83 6.57 1.54 22.20
C ASP A 83 6.75 2.50 21.01
N LEU A 84 5.76 2.48 20.13
CA LEU A 84 5.71 3.29 18.91
C LEU A 84 4.73 4.47 19.02
N ASP A 85 3.89 4.53 20.05
CA ASP A 85 2.82 5.54 20.22
C ASP A 85 3.36 6.96 20.13
N ARG A 86 4.48 7.20 20.80
CA ARG A 86 5.28 8.44 20.76
C ARG A 86 5.64 8.89 19.34
N PHE A 87 5.90 7.98 18.40
CA PHE A 87 6.16 8.30 16.99
C PHE A 87 4.88 8.38 16.14
N VAL A 88 3.87 7.55 16.44
CA VAL A 88 2.57 7.55 15.74
C VAL A 88 1.84 8.88 15.99
N VAL A 89 1.72 9.29 17.25
CA VAL A 89 1.14 10.59 17.64
C VAL A 89 1.96 11.76 17.09
N GLY A 90 3.29 11.64 17.11
CA GLY A 90 4.19 12.63 16.49
C GLY A 90 3.93 12.80 14.99
N TYR A 91 3.75 11.71 14.26
CA TYR A 91 3.43 11.72 12.83
C TYR A 91 2.05 12.32 12.55
N HIS A 92 1.01 11.91 13.27
CA HIS A 92 -0.33 12.49 13.09
C HIS A 92 -0.35 14.00 13.36
N ARG A 93 0.37 14.47 14.40
CA ARG A 93 0.53 15.91 14.67
C ARG A 93 1.27 16.63 13.54
N TRP A 94 2.33 16.04 13.00
CA TRP A 94 3.11 16.60 11.89
C TRP A 94 2.29 16.70 10.59
N VAL A 95 1.53 15.66 10.24
CA VAL A 95 0.62 15.67 9.08
C VAL A 95 -0.46 16.74 9.24
N VAL A 96 -1.17 16.76 10.38
CA VAL A 96 -2.25 17.74 10.64
C VAL A 96 -1.70 19.18 10.74
N GLY A 97 -0.46 19.34 11.21
CA GLY A 97 0.25 20.62 11.25
C GLY A 97 0.75 21.13 9.90
N GLY A 98 0.44 20.45 8.79
CA GLY A 98 0.80 20.86 7.43
C GLY A 98 2.19 20.41 6.97
N GLY A 99 2.95 19.67 7.79
CA GLY A 99 4.30 19.21 7.45
C GLY A 99 4.34 18.20 6.29
N GLY A 100 3.23 17.50 6.03
CA GLY A 100 3.10 16.55 4.92
C GLY A 100 2.48 17.12 3.63
N ALA A 101 2.36 18.45 3.50
CA ALA A 101 1.68 19.11 2.38
C ALA A 101 2.63 19.87 1.42
N SER A 102 3.93 19.54 1.44
CA SER A 102 4.99 20.12 0.60
C SER A 102 5.68 19.06 -0.26
#